data_AF-A0A7C0U2Y3-F1
#
_entry.id   AF-A0A7C0U2Y3-F1
#
_cell.length_a   1.000
_cell.length_b   1.000
_cell.length_c   1.000
_cell.angle_alpha   90.00
_cell.angle_beta   90.00
_cell.angle_gamma   90.00
#
_symmetry.space_group_name_H-M   'P 1'
#
loop_
_entity.id
_entity.type
_entity.pdbx_description
1 polymer ?
#
loop_
_entity_poly.entity_id
_entity_poly.type
_entity_poly.pdbx_seq_one_letter_code
_entity_poly.pdbx_strand_id
1 'polypeptide(L)'
;MRCKWRRVFPFSGIDVYIYLAGTGIPAKVYDAEEGGNVYSTPPQLKTDENGVVEFWVDTVDYDVDQLFDIFFVYGGTIYYLLEREQVFDVKSFVHPSPKAFADGDTTPSVKGYTKFITNNSSATTITYFDDPEPNKEIEIIFGDDNTTIKHDPTRIYLAGGYDFTPQTNDILKLRYDATNNRWIEIGRFLI
;
A
#
# COMPACT_ATOMS: atom_id res chain seq x y z
N MET A 1 -10.97 12.84 1.97
CA MET A 1 -9.52 12.80 2.24
C MET A 1 -8.83 13.12 0.94
N ARG A 2 -7.80 13.96 0.97
CA ARG A 2 -7.14 14.42 -0.25
C ARG A 2 -5.82 13.72 -0.52
N CYS A 3 -5.61 13.27 -1.74
CA CYS A 3 -4.36 12.66 -2.20
C CYS A 3 -3.61 13.63 -3.11
N LYS A 4 -2.31 13.75 -2.85
CA LYS A 4 -1.43 14.70 -3.52
C LYS A 4 -0.80 14.11 -4.76
N TRP A 5 -0.81 14.87 -5.85
CA TRP A 5 -0.02 14.63 -7.04
C TRP A 5 0.96 15.78 -7.25
N ARG A 6 2.20 15.46 -7.64
CA ARG A 6 3.23 16.48 -7.88
C ARG A 6 4.16 16.09 -9.02
N ARG A 7 4.53 17.07 -9.83
CA ARG A 7 5.57 16.92 -10.86
C ARG A 7 6.40 18.19 -11.04
N VAL A 8 7.62 18.00 -11.52
CA VAL A 8 8.56 19.08 -11.83
C VAL A 8 8.91 19.02 -13.32
N PHE A 9 8.91 20.18 -13.96
CA PHE A 9 9.26 20.39 -15.36
C PHE A 9 10.49 21.31 -15.45
N PRO A 10 11.25 21.25 -16.56
CA PRO A 10 12.45 22.08 -16.72
C PRO A 10 12.18 23.58 -16.94
N PHE A 11 10.91 23.98 -17.10
CA PHE A 11 10.50 25.38 -17.29
C PHE A 11 9.10 25.63 -16.73
N SER A 12 8.78 26.92 -16.53
CA SER A 12 7.53 27.42 -15.95
C SER A 12 6.47 27.76 -17.02
N GLY A 13 5.27 28.15 -16.56
CA GLY A 13 4.20 28.63 -17.43
C GLY A 13 3.46 27.57 -18.25
N ILE A 14 3.62 26.28 -17.94
CA ILE A 14 2.86 25.19 -18.55
C ILE A 14 1.45 25.18 -17.98
N ASP A 15 0.45 25.25 -18.84
CA ASP A 15 -0.97 25.08 -18.48
C ASP A 15 -1.25 23.58 -18.27
N VAL A 16 -1.95 23.24 -17.19
CA VAL A 16 -2.24 21.86 -16.79
C VAL A 16 -3.73 21.62 -16.83
N TYR A 17 -4.12 20.64 -17.64
CA TYR A 17 -5.50 20.23 -17.85
C TYR A 17 -5.69 18.82 -17.29
N ILE A 18 -6.71 18.63 -16.47
CA ILE A 18 -6.95 17.37 -15.77
C ILE A 18 -8.37 16.93 -16.09
N TYR A 19 -8.53 15.69 -16.55
CA TYR A 19 -9.82 15.12 -16.95
C TYR A 19 -10.02 13.76 -16.29
N LEU A 20 -11.29 13.36 -16.10
CA LEU A 20 -11.60 11.97 -15.77
C LEU A 20 -11.25 11.11 -16.99
N ALA A 21 -10.45 10.07 -16.78
CA ALA A 21 -9.79 9.34 -17.87
C ALA A 21 -10.79 8.85 -18.92
N GLY A 22 -10.53 9.18 -20.19
CA GLY A 22 -11.33 8.76 -21.34
C GLY A 22 -12.70 9.42 -21.50
N THR A 23 -13.06 10.41 -20.67
CA THR A 23 -14.42 11.02 -20.69
C THR A 23 -14.47 12.44 -21.24
N GLY A 24 -13.34 13.14 -21.29
CA GLY A 24 -13.29 14.58 -21.62
C GLY A 24 -13.93 15.50 -20.57
N ILE A 25 -14.39 14.95 -19.44
CA ILE A 25 -15.00 15.71 -18.34
C ILE A 25 -13.87 16.30 -17.48
N PRO A 26 -13.80 17.64 -17.29
CA PRO A 26 -12.80 18.25 -16.43
C PRO A 26 -12.88 17.72 -14.99
N ALA A 27 -11.73 17.37 -14.44
CA ALA A 27 -11.61 17.03 -13.03
C ALA A 27 -11.66 18.30 -12.17
N LYS A 28 -12.16 18.12 -10.97
CA LYS A 28 -12.10 19.04 -9.84
C LYS A 28 -10.85 18.69 -9.04
N VAL A 29 -9.97 19.66 -8.86
CA VAL A 29 -8.74 19.52 -8.08
C VAL A 29 -8.59 20.67 -7.09
N TYR A 30 -7.69 20.50 -6.14
CA TYR A 30 -7.45 21.43 -5.05
C TYR A 30 -5.99 21.85 -4.99
N ASP A 31 -5.70 23.05 -4.48
CA ASP A 31 -4.33 23.57 -4.26
C ASP A 31 -3.78 23.31 -2.84
N ALA A 32 -4.55 22.63 -1.99
CA ALA A 32 -4.15 22.29 -0.64
C ALA A 32 -4.77 20.96 -0.18
N GLU A 33 -4.13 20.34 0.81
CA GLU A 33 -4.59 19.10 1.45
C GLU A 33 -5.89 19.28 2.24
N GLU A 34 -6.02 20.41 2.93
CA GLU A 34 -7.24 20.82 3.63
C GLU A 34 -7.55 22.29 3.30
N GLY A 35 -8.85 22.62 3.16
CA GLY A 35 -9.26 23.95 2.71
C GLY A 35 -8.86 24.24 1.26
N GLY A 36 -8.31 25.42 1.00
CA GLY A 36 -7.80 25.81 -0.32
C GLY A 36 -8.86 26.16 -1.36
N ASN A 37 -8.39 26.51 -2.56
CA ASN A 37 -9.21 26.79 -3.72
C ASN A 37 -9.53 25.50 -4.48
N VAL A 38 -10.65 25.53 -5.18
CA VAL A 38 -11.12 24.43 -6.03
C VAL A 38 -11.05 24.85 -7.48
N TYR A 39 -10.44 24.01 -8.31
CA TYR A 39 -10.27 24.26 -9.74
C TYR A 39 -10.96 23.15 -10.53
N SER A 40 -11.97 23.51 -11.31
CA SER A 40 -12.72 22.59 -12.18
C SER A 40 -12.86 23.08 -13.62
N THR A 41 -12.38 24.29 -13.92
CA THR A 41 -12.41 24.88 -15.27
C THR A 41 -11.01 24.77 -15.88
N PRO A 42 -10.85 24.18 -17.08
CA PRO A 42 -9.55 24.08 -17.72
C PRO A 42 -9.02 25.43 -18.27
N PRO A 43 -7.70 25.65 -18.29
CA PRO A 43 -6.70 24.87 -17.55
C PRO A 43 -6.89 25.05 -16.04
N GLN A 44 -6.82 23.95 -15.28
CA GLN A 44 -7.03 24.01 -13.83
C GLN A 44 -5.85 24.68 -13.12
N LEU A 45 -4.63 24.45 -13.61
CA LEU A 45 -3.40 24.87 -12.93
C LEU A 45 -2.37 25.35 -13.93
N LYS A 46 -1.32 25.99 -13.40
CA LYS A 46 -0.13 26.41 -14.13
C LYS A 46 1.10 26.04 -13.32
N THR A 47 2.16 25.56 -13.97
CA THR A 47 3.43 25.33 -13.27
C THR A 47 4.00 26.65 -12.74
N ASP A 48 4.52 26.63 -11.52
CA ASP A 48 5.17 27.77 -10.88
C ASP A 48 6.49 28.17 -11.55
N GLU A 49 7.17 29.18 -11.00
CA GLU A 49 8.45 29.70 -11.51
C GLU A 49 9.57 28.64 -11.56
N ASN A 50 9.48 27.59 -10.74
CA ASN A 50 10.41 26.46 -10.70
C ASN A 50 9.96 25.28 -11.59
N GLY A 51 8.90 25.47 -12.39
CA GLY A 51 8.31 24.42 -13.21
C GLY A 51 7.57 23.35 -12.41
N VAL A 52 7.22 23.62 -11.15
CA VAL A 52 6.51 22.68 -10.29
C VAL A 52 5.01 22.85 -10.47
N VAL A 53 4.30 21.73 -10.54
CA VAL A 53 2.85 21.69 -10.34
C VAL A 53 2.55 20.66 -9.25
N GLU A 54 1.65 21.04 -8.36
CA GLU A 54 1.15 20.20 -7.29
C GLU A 54 -0.35 20.43 -7.15
N PHE A 55 -1.10 19.35 -6.92
CA PHE A 55 -2.53 19.43 -6.67
C PHE A 55 -3.00 18.24 -5.86
N TRP A 56 -4.24 18.33 -5.41
CA TRP A 56 -4.91 17.28 -4.68
C TRP A 56 -6.24 16.90 -5.32
N VAL A 57 -6.61 15.62 -5.17
CA VAL A 57 -7.95 15.09 -5.49
C VAL A 57 -8.58 14.55 -4.21
N ASP A 58 -9.91 14.67 -4.06
CA ASP A 58 -10.61 14.27 -2.85
C ASP A 58 -11.46 13.02 -3.06
N THR A 59 -11.45 12.11 -2.10
CA THR A 59 -12.34 10.94 -2.05
C THR A 59 -13.81 11.31 -1.88
N VAL A 60 -14.12 12.56 -1.54
CA VAL A 60 -15.50 13.06 -1.55
C VAL A 60 -16.01 13.28 -2.98
N ASP A 61 -15.13 13.60 -3.93
CA ASP A 61 -15.49 13.85 -5.31
C ASP A 61 -15.32 12.61 -6.22
N TYR A 62 -14.45 11.67 -5.84
CA TYR A 62 -14.06 10.53 -6.66
C TYR A 62 -13.91 9.23 -5.87
N ASP A 63 -14.16 8.12 -6.55
CA ASP A 63 -13.77 6.79 -6.08
C ASP A 63 -12.24 6.61 -6.12
N VAL A 64 -11.70 5.78 -5.24
CA VAL A 64 -10.25 5.57 -5.08
C VAL A 64 -9.58 4.90 -6.28
N ASP A 65 -10.35 4.27 -7.15
CA ASP A 65 -9.90 3.67 -8.41
C ASP A 65 -10.05 4.61 -9.62
N GLN A 66 -10.55 5.84 -9.42
CA GLN A 66 -10.66 6.84 -10.48
C GLN A 66 -9.28 7.17 -11.05
N LEU A 67 -9.18 7.07 -12.39
CA LEU A 67 -8.00 7.43 -13.16
C LEU A 67 -8.20 8.79 -13.84
N PHE A 68 -7.10 9.49 -14.11
CA PHE A 68 -7.10 10.84 -14.67
C PHE A 68 -6.25 10.93 -15.92
N ASP A 69 -6.71 11.69 -16.92
CA ASP A 69 -5.87 12.11 -18.03
C ASP A 69 -5.33 13.52 -17.73
N ILE A 70 -4.01 13.68 -17.76
CA ILE A 70 -3.33 14.93 -17.41
C ILE A 70 -2.53 15.44 -18.61
N PHE A 71 -2.94 16.59 -19.15
CA PHE A 71 -2.31 17.25 -20.28
C PHE A 71 -1.50 18.45 -19.80
N PHE A 72 -0.26 18.54 -20.27
CA PHE A 72 0.63 19.65 -20.03
C PHE A 72 0.80 20.40 -21.35
N VAL A 73 0.28 21.62 -21.42
CA VAL A 73 0.26 22.43 -22.64
C VAL A 73 1.19 23.62 -22.47
N TYR A 74 2.09 23.81 -23.43
CA TYR A 74 3.00 24.95 -23.46
C TYR A 74 2.91 25.63 -24.83
N GLY A 75 2.68 26.94 -24.84
CA GLY A 75 2.52 27.69 -26.09
C GLY A 75 1.38 27.17 -26.99
N GLY A 76 0.31 26.63 -26.40
CA GLY A 76 -0.84 26.06 -27.12
C GLY A 76 -0.62 24.66 -27.70
N THR A 77 0.53 24.03 -27.47
CA THR A 77 0.83 22.66 -27.92
C THR A 77 0.94 21.73 -26.72
N ILE A 78 0.43 20.51 -26.85
CA ILE A 78 0.63 19.46 -25.83
C ILE A 78 2.12 19.15 -25.77
N TYR A 79 2.75 19.50 -24.65
CA TYR A 79 4.14 19.22 -24.36
C TYR A 79 4.30 17.81 -23.77
N TYR A 80 3.37 17.41 -22.90
CA TYR A 80 3.41 16.11 -22.23
C TYR A 80 2.00 15.63 -21.90
N LEU A 81 1.80 14.32 -21.88
CA LEU A 81 0.52 13.67 -21.60
C LEU A 81 0.76 12.49 -20.66
N LEU A 82 -0.09 12.40 -19.63
CA LEU A 82 -0.27 11.19 -18.83
C LEU A 82 -1.69 10.68 -19.09
N GLU A 83 -1.79 9.49 -19.64
CA GLU A 83 -3.07 8.82 -19.83
C GLU A 83 -3.33 7.87 -18.67
N ARG A 84 -4.56 7.89 -18.14
CA ARG A 84 -5.00 6.98 -17.08
C ARG A 84 -4.10 7.00 -15.83
N GLU A 85 -3.63 8.17 -15.46
CA GLU A 85 -2.83 8.39 -14.26
C GLU A 85 -3.65 8.08 -13.00
N GLN A 86 -3.06 7.29 -12.11
CA GLN A 86 -3.63 7.03 -10.79
C GLN A 86 -3.09 8.05 -9.79
N VAL A 87 -3.95 8.95 -9.32
CA VAL A 87 -3.57 9.99 -8.36
C VAL A 87 -3.75 9.54 -6.91
N PHE A 88 -4.82 8.80 -6.62
CA PHE A 88 -4.97 8.19 -5.30
C PHE A 88 -3.79 7.25 -5.07
N ASP A 89 -3.10 7.39 -3.94
CA ASP A 89 -2.08 6.44 -3.54
C ASP A 89 -2.76 5.16 -3.05
N VAL A 90 -3.25 4.38 -4.00
CA VAL A 90 -3.85 3.09 -3.72
C VAL A 90 -2.77 2.10 -3.30
N LYS A 91 -1.47 2.38 -3.43
CA LYS A 91 -0.42 1.50 -2.87
C LYS A 91 -0.30 1.65 -1.35
N SER A 92 -0.52 2.84 -0.79
CA SER A 92 -0.66 3.00 0.67
C SER A 92 -2.04 2.57 1.21
N PHE A 93 -3.05 2.43 0.35
CA PHE A 93 -4.38 1.92 0.74
C PHE A 93 -4.63 0.42 0.43
N VAL A 94 -3.95 -0.18 -0.55
CA VAL A 94 -4.12 -1.59 -0.98
C VAL A 94 -3.02 -2.49 -0.42
N HIS A 95 -1.94 -1.92 0.11
CA HIS A 95 -1.08 -2.65 1.04
C HIS A 95 -1.43 -2.14 2.44
N PRO A 96 -2.32 -2.83 3.19
CA PRO A 96 -2.40 -2.53 4.61
C PRO A 96 -0.98 -2.57 5.16
N SER A 97 -0.57 -1.50 5.85
CA SER A 97 0.65 -1.55 6.64
C SER A 97 0.60 -2.85 7.46
N PRO A 98 1.67 -3.65 7.47
CA PRO A 98 1.64 -4.93 8.16
C PRO A 98 1.12 -4.74 9.58
N LYS A 99 0.09 -5.51 9.96
CA LYS A 99 -0.45 -5.44 11.31
C LYS A 99 0.61 -5.97 12.28
N ALA A 100 1.03 -5.15 13.22
CA ALA A 100 1.96 -5.59 14.25
C ALA A 100 1.29 -6.65 15.15
N PHE A 101 1.99 -7.75 15.41
CA PHE A 101 1.65 -8.64 16.52
C PHE A 101 1.92 -7.94 17.86
N ALA A 102 1.16 -8.32 18.89
CA ALA A 102 1.38 -7.81 20.23
C ALA A 102 2.70 -8.38 20.79
N ASP A 103 3.45 -7.54 21.53
CA ASP A 103 4.71 -7.95 22.15
C ASP A 103 4.49 -9.09 23.16
N GLY A 104 5.30 -10.15 23.06
CA GLY A 104 5.23 -11.34 23.89
C GLY A 104 4.06 -12.29 23.57
N ASP A 105 3.28 -12.03 22.52
CA ASP A 105 2.17 -12.88 22.12
C ASP A 105 2.67 -14.17 21.44
N THR A 106 2.32 -15.31 22.02
CA THR A 106 2.72 -16.64 21.52
C THR A 106 1.68 -17.28 20.60
N THR A 107 0.49 -16.67 20.48
CA THR A 107 -0.62 -17.13 19.62
C THR A 107 -1.36 -15.94 18.99
N PRO A 108 -0.70 -15.10 18.18
CA PRO A 108 -1.33 -13.89 17.66
C PRO A 108 -2.51 -14.17 16.73
N SER A 109 -3.54 -13.33 16.82
CA SER A 109 -4.70 -13.38 15.93
C SER A 109 -4.37 -12.86 14.54
N VAL A 110 -4.86 -13.55 13.51
CA VAL A 110 -4.77 -13.12 12.11
C VAL A 110 -6.07 -12.54 11.58
N LYS A 111 -7.08 -12.31 12.42
CA LYS A 111 -8.42 -11.88 11.98
C LYS A 111 -8.38 -10.54 11.23
N GLY A 112 -8.97 -10.52 10.03
CA GLY A 112 -9.13 -9.29 9.23
C GLY A 112 -7.88 -8.76 8.51
N TYR A 113 -6.73 -9.44 8.61
CA TYR A 113 -5.50 -9.04 7.93
C TYR A 113 -4.80 -10.23 7.26
N THR A 114 -3.97 -9.95 6.26
CA THR A 114 -3.15 -10.93 5.52
C THR A 114 -1.65 -10.60 5.56
N LYS A 115 -1.27 -9.46 6.14
CA LYS A 115 0.12 -9.03 6.29
C LYS A 115 0.38 -8.61 7.72
N PHE A 116 1.47 -9.11 8.29
CA PHE A 116 1.84 -8.91 9.69
C PHE A 116 3.32 -8.58 9.82
N ILE A 117 3.66 -7.90 10.92
CA ILE A 117 5.04 -7.64 11.31
C ILE A 117 5.24 -8.06 12.77
N THR A 118 6.35 -8.74 13.05
CA THR A 118 6.74 -9.05 14.44
C THR A 118 7.35 -7.81 15.10
N ASN A 119 7.18 -7.66 16.41
CA ASN A 119 7.79 -6.57 17.17
C ASN A 119 8.03 -6.98 18.64
N ASN A 120 8.71 -8.12 18.83
CA ASN A 120 8.97 -8.66 20.16
C ASN A 120 10.20 -8.01 20.80
N SER A 121 10.05 -7.52 22.03
CA SER A 121 11.12 -6.90 22.82
C SER A 121 12.03 -7.93 23.51
N SER A 122 11.57 -9.17 23.61
CA SER A 122 12.29 -10.31 24.20
C SER A 122 11.98 -11.61 23.45
N ALA A 123 12.83 -12.62 23.64
CA ALA A 123 12.71 -13.91 22.96
C ALA A 123 11.31 -14.51 23.10
N THR A 124 10.59 -14.61 21.99
CA THR A 124 9.19 -15.03 21.92
C THR A 124 9.04 -16.12 20.87
N THR A 125 8.47 -17.26 21.24
CA THR A 125 8.18 -18.36 20.31
C THR A 125 6.69 -18.37 20.01
N ILE A 126 6.32 -18.07 18.76
CA ILE A 126 4.96 -18.21 18.27
C ILE A 126 4.68 -19.69 18.02
N THR A 127 3.64 -20.20 18.67
CA THR A 127 3.26 -21.62 18.63
C THR A 127 1.98 -21.87 17.83
N TYR A 128 1.22 -20.83 17.50
CA TYR A 128 0.01 -20.88 16.69
C TYR A 128 -0.38 -19.49 16.15
N PHE A 129 -1.35 -19.43 15.24
CA PHE A 129 -2.02 -18.18 14.84
C PHE A 129 -3.53 -18.34 14.99
N ASP A 130 -4.14 -17.47 15.80
CA ASP A 130 -5.56 -17.51 16.15
C ASP A 130 -6.46 -16.95 15.03
N ASP A 131 -7.75 -17.29 15.09
CA ASP A 131 -8.76 -16.93 14.08
C ASP A 131 -8.42 -17.37 12.63
N PRO A 132 -8.07 -18.65 12.41
CA PRO A 132 -7.82 -19.14 11.07
C PRO A 132 -9.10 -19.18 10.24
N GLU A 133 -8.99 -18.86 8.95
CA GLU A 133 -10.06 -19.03 7.97
C GLU A 133 -9.59 -20.01 6.88
N PRO A 134 -10.45 -20.88 6.34
CA PRO A 134 -10.05 -21.84 5.31
C PRO A 134 -9.33 -21.19 4.13
N ASN A 135 -8.16 -21.72 3.77
CA ASN A 135 -7.29 -21.22 2.69
C ASN A 135 -6.75 -19.80 2.88
N LYS A 136 -6.87 -19.20 4.07
CA LYS A 136 -6.29 -17.89 4.35
C LYS A 136 -4.78 -17.95 4.23
N GLU A 137 -4.23 -17.00 3.48
CA GLU A 137 -2.79 -16.82 3.35
C GLU A 137 -2.35 -15.59 4.15
N ILE A 138 -1.26 -15.73 4.88
CA ILE A 138 -0.64 -14.65 5.64
C ILE A 138 0.83 -14.51 5.26
N GLU A 139 1.29 -13.27 5.19
CA GLU A 139 2.69 -12.88 5.02
C GLU A 139 3.16 -12.23 6.32
N ILE A 140 4.22 -12.78 6.90
CA ILE A 140 4.83 -12.29 8.14
C ILE A 140 6.20 -11.74 7.80
N ILE A 141 6.40 -10.46 8.08
CA ILE A 141 7.68 -9.78 8.01
C ILE A 141 8.28 -9.78 9.42
N PHE A 142 9.51 -10.24 9.58
CA PHE A 142 10.15 -10.22 10.90
C PHE A 142 10.72 -8.82 11.15
N GLY A 143 10.11 -8.08 12.08
CA GLY A 143 10.54 -6.72 12.45
C GLY A 143 11.57 -6.69 13.58
N ASP A 144 11.95 -7.86 14.09
CA ASP A 144 12.87 -8.07 15.20
C ASP A 144 13.64 -9.39 15.03
N ASP A 145 14.73 -9.54 15.78
CA ASP A 145 15.52 -10.79 15.87
C ASP A 145 15.11 -11.67 17.08
N ASN A 146 13.99 -11.36 17.72
CA ASN A 146 13.54 -11.99 18.97
C ASN A 146 12.40 -13.01 18.75
N THR A 147 11.93 -13.18 17.53
CA THR A 147 10.79 -14.05 17.23
C THR A 147 11.24 -15.39 16.67
N THR A 148 10.67 -16.49 17.18
CA THR A 148 10.81 -17.83 16.62
C THR A 148 9.44 -18.36 16.22
N ILE A 149 9.32 -18.98 15.05
CA ILE A 149 8.12 -19.73 14.66
C ILE A 149 8.35 -21.21 14.97
N LYS A 150 7.54 -21.77 15.87
CA LYS A 150 7.63 -23.19 16.25
C LYS A 150 7.19 -24.06 15.07
N HIS A 151 8.02 -25.02 14.68
CA HIS A 151 7.57 -26.15 13.89
C HIS A 151 6.81 -27.13 14.79
N ASP A 152 5.56 -27.38 14.43
CA ASP A 152 4.72 -28.42 15.02
C ASP A 152 3.84 -29.00 13.90
N PRO A 153 4.01 -30.27 13.52
CA PRO A 153 3.29 -30.84 12.38
C PRO A 153 1.77 -30.89 12.56
N THR A 154 1.26 -30.67 13.77
CA THR A 154 -0.17 -30.59 14.08
C THR A 154 -0.72 -29.17 14.11
N ARG A 155 0.14 -28.14 14.10
CA ARG A 155 -0.25 -26.73 14.30
C ARG A 155 0.35 -25.77 13.27
N ILE A 156 1.67 -25.76 13.12
CA ILE A 156 2.41 -24.98 12.13
C ILE A 156 3.44 -25.89 11.46
N TYR A 157 3.12 -26.35 10.26
CA TYR A 157 3.97 -27.22 9.46
C TYR A 157 4.91 -26.37 8.58
N LEU A 158 6.10 -26.10 9.11
CA LEU A 158 7.18 -25.41 8.38
C LEU A 158 7.94 -26.34 7.44
N ALA A 159 8.35 -25.81 6.28
CA ALA A 159 9.22 -26.51 5.36
C ALA A 159 10.59 -26.72 6.01
N GLY A 160 11.09 -27.97 5.99
CA GLY A 160 12.33 -28.36 6.64
C GLY A 160 12.16 -29.11 7.97
N GLY A 161 11.01 -29.01 8.63
CA GLY A 161 10.72 -29.82 9.83
C GLY A 161 11.42 -29.36 11.11
N TYR A 162 11.84 -28.09 11.18
CA TYR A 162 12.51 -27.49 12.33
C TYR A 162 11.98 -26.07 12.59
N ASP A 163 12.17 -25.58 13.82
CA ASP A 163 11.77 -24.23 14.22
C ASP A 163 12.46 -23.18 13.35
N PHE A 164 11.73 -22.14 12.95
CA PHE A 164 12.27 -21.06 12.16
C PHE A 164 12.67 -19.88 13.06
N THR A 165 13.96 -19.57 13.07
CA THR A 165 14.57 -18.45 13.81
C THR A 165 15.04 -17.37 12.81
N PRO A 166 14.13 -16.51 12.34
CA PRO A 166 14.42 -15.47 11.35
C PRO A 166 15.30 -14.34 11.87
N GLN A 167 15.89 -13.60 10.95
CA GLN A 167 16.48 -12.29 11.18
C GLN A 167 15.50 -11.18 10.76
N THR A 168 15.76 -9.97 11.21
CA THR A 168 15.00 -8.78 10.83
C THR A 168 14.98 -8.63 9.30
N ASN A 169 13.77 -8.38 8.77
CA ASN A 169 13.37 -8.31 7.36
C ASN A 169 13.23 -9.66 6.62
N ASP A 170 13.49 -10.81 7.25
CA ASP A 170 13.07 -12.09 6.70
C ASP A 170 11.54 -12.12 6.52
N ILE A 171 11.07 -12.98 5.61
CA ILE A 171 9.65 -13.14 5.32
C ILE A 171 9.26 -14.62 5.36
N LEU A 172 8.17 -14.92 6.06
CA LEU A 172 7.50 -16.23 6.03
C LEU A 172 6.09 -16.08 5.49
N LYS A 173 5.69 -16.99 4.59
CA LYS A 173 4.33 -17.10 4.06
C LYS A 173 3.70 -18.41 4.49
N LEU A 174 2.53 -18.31 5.09
CA LEU A 174 1.76 -19.46 5.56
C LEU A 174 0.37 -19.45 4.92
N ARG A 175 -0.19 -20.64 4.71
CA ARG A 175 -1.60 -20.84 4.38
C ARG A 175 -2.27 -21.70 5.44
N TYR A 176 -3.51 -21.39 5.80
CA TYR A 176 -4.29 -22.27 6.66
C TYR A 176 -4.88 -23.43 5.87
N ASP A 177 -4.47 -24.65 6.23
CA ASP A 177 -5.02 -25.90 5.73
C ASP A 177 -6.14 -26.39 6.66
N ALA A 178 -7.38 -26.07 6.28
CA ALA A 178 -8.56 -26.47 7.05
C ALA A 178 -8.80 -27.99 7.06
N THR A 179 -8.18 -28.75 6.15
CA THR A 179 -8.32 -30.22 6.12
C THR A 179 -7.57 -30.86 7.29
N ASN A 180 -6.38 -30.34 7.58
CA ASN A 180 -5.51 -30.82 8.67
C ASN A 180 -5.53 -29.91 9.90
N ASN A 181 -6.36 -28.86 9.89
CA ASN A 181 -6.50 -27.88 10.97
C ASN A 181 -5.16 -27.29 11.43
N ARG A 182 -4.34 -26.85 10.47
CA ARG A 182 -2.98 -26.34 10.73
C ARG A 182 -2.56 -25.28 9.71
N TRP A 183 -1.59 -24.46 10.09
CA TRP A 183 -0.87 -23.59 9.16
C TRP A 183 0.21 -24.39 8.44
N ILE A 184 0.34 -24.20 7.14
CA ILE A 184 1.38 -24.81 6.30
C ILE A 184 2.22 -23.71 5.68
N GLU A 185 3.54 -23.90 5.63
CA GLU A 185 4.39 -23.00 4.88
C GLU A 185 4.18 -23.14 3.38
N ILE A 186 4.04 -22.00 2.71
CA ILE A 186 3.92 -21.89 1.26
C ILE A 186 5.06 -21.10 0.62
N GLY A 187 5.91 -20.45 1.42
CA GLY A 187 7.11 -19.78 0.94
C GLY A 187 7.88 -19.07 2.05
N ARG A 188 9.16 -18.81 1.79
CA ARG A 188 10.03 -17.98 2.62
C ARG A 188 10.99 -17.17 1.77
N PHE A 189 11.44 -16.03 2.30
CA PHE A 189 12.50 -15.20 1.74
C PHE A 189 13.42 -14.78 2.88
N LEU A 190 14.72 -14.97 2.67
CA LEU A 190 15.77 -14.70 3.66
C LEU A 190 16.69 -13.62 3.10
N ILE A 191 17.12 -12.67 3.94
CA ILE A 191 18.01 -11.55 3.54
C ILE A 191 19.46 -11.82 3.91
#